data_AF-A0A6A6X9M2-F1
#
_entry.id   AF-A0A6A6X9M2-F1
#
_cell.length_a   1.000
_cell.length_b   1.000
_cell.length_c   1.000
_cell.angle_alpha   90.00
_cell.angle_beta   90.00
_cell.angle_gamma   90.00
#
_symmetry.space_group_name_H-M   'P 1'
#
loop_
_entity.id
_entity.type
_entity.pdbx_description
1 polymer ?
#
loop_
_entity_poly.entity_id
_entity_poly.type
_entity_poly.pdbx_seq_one_letter_code
_entity_poly.pdbx_strand_id
1 'polypeptide(L)'
;MPSPLASCYTTAQPSPLREELTSSPVPESHSWTCCQCHTTTPLSINSGQHPLGAVSCICPHKPCECCTFTGLTHFLPIIEPGVVPLSLASPSSSSGSEIPFGIICSDCGLSWRVEETAAQARMFRLRKMPSVRGALRGFHNHKLLGQAGRLRKSRSLVALGLQARDATGDEKDEVEEKEQEKKEEKPASFTTVTFSGLTCSCGRVSSLDSSFCFRVVTPKRISSVPEAAPAVVKTSTPAPVRETVGRKTDEELMAKGHDDAMIRVCGREHPHPLRSAPVMAEDLL
;
A
#
# COMPACT_ATOMS: atom_id res chain seq x y z
N MET A 1 42.85 -37.45 30.63
CA MET A 1 43.51 -37.62 29.32
C MET A 1 43.35 -36.31 28.56
N PRO A 2 44.36 -35.42 28.56
CA PRO A 2 44.29 -34.14 27.86
C PRO A 2 44.59 -34.35 26.37
N SER A 3 43.73 -33.85 25.49
CA SER A 3 43.96 -33.85 24.04
C SER A 3 44.73 -32.60 23.62
N PRO A 4 45.71 -32.71 22.72
CA PRO A 4 46.57 -31.61 22.32
C PRO A 4 45.90 -30.64 21.35
N LEU A 5 46.22 -29.37 21.52
CA LEU A 5 45.88 -28.25 20.66
C LEU A 5 46.63 -28.38 19.32
N ALA A 6 45.90 -28.50 18.22
CA ALA A 6 46.45 -28.36 16.88
C ALA A 6 46.26 -26.91 16.41
N SER A 7 47.37 -26.18 16.41
CA SER A 7 47.53 -24.87 15.80
C SER A 7 47.78 -25.04 14.30
N CYS A 8 46.94 -24.44 13.47
CA CYS A 8 47.12 -24.40 12.02
C CYS A 8 47.10 -22.93 11.59
N TYR A 9 48.29 -22.38 11.36
CA TYR A 9 48.50 -21.09 10.72
C TYR A 9 48.08 -21.19 9.25
N THR A 10 47.25 -20.25 8.79
CA THR A 10 47.03 -20.01 7.35
C THR A 10 47.33 -18.55 7.05
N THR A 11 48.55 -18.32 6.57
CA THR A 11 48.97 -17.05 5.97
C THR A 11 48.76 -17.14 4.47
N ALA A 12 47.75 -16.44 3.95
CA ALA A 12 47.66 -16.13 2.54
C ALA A 12 47.02 -14.73 2.42
N GLN A 13 47.86 -13.75 2.12
CA GLN A 13 47.49 -12.35 1.91
C GLN A 13 47.38 -12.12 0.39
N PRO A 14 46.18 -11.95 -0.19
CA PRO A 14 46.05 -11.50 -1.58
C PRO A 14 46.10 -9.97 -1.68
N SER A 15 46.88 -9.50 -2.65
CA SER A 15 47.04 -8.10 -3.04
C SER A 15 45.72 -7.46 -3.51
N PRO A 16 45.43 -6.19 -3.17
CA PRO A 16 44.28 -5.49 -3.67
C PRO A 16 44.57 -4.91 -5.06
N LEU A 17 44.10 -5.56 -6.13
CA LEU A 17 43.92 -4.89 -7.42
C LEU A 17 42.68 -4.00 -7.32
N ARG A 18 42.95 -2.70 -7.36
CA ARG A 18 41.98 -1.61 -7.24
C ARG A 18 41.28 -1.45 -8.60
N GLU A 19 40.20 -2.18 -8.81
CA GLU A 19 39.26 -1.92 -9.91
C GLU A 19 38.43 -0.68 -9.56
N GLU A 20 38.59 0.38 -10.35
CA GLU A 20 37.76 1.59 -10.27
C GLU A 20 36.34 1.24 -10.70
N LEU A 21 35.48 1.06 -9.70
CA LEU A 21 34.05 0.82 -9.83
C LEU A 21 33.38 2.01 -10.52
N THR A 22 33.08 1.84 -11.80
CA THR A 22 32.03 2.55 -12.51
C THR A 22 30.77 2.47 -11.66
N SER A 23 30.33 3.60 -11.10
CA SER A 23 29.20 3.71 -10.19
C SER A 23 27.88 3.43 -10.94
N SER A 24 27.61 2.15 -11.18
CA SER A 24 26.27 1.68 -11.53
C SER A 24 25.33 2.09 -10.40
N PRO A 25 24.13 2.63 -10.68
CA PRO A 25 23.18 3.03 -9.65
C PRO A 25 22.96 1.86 -8.70
N VAL A 26 23.38 2.03 -7.45
CA VAL A 26 23.31 0.99 -6.42
C VAL A 26 21.83 0.64 -6.29
N PRO A 27 21.43 -0.62 -6.55
CA PRO A 27 20.03 -1.02 -6.40
C PRO A 27 19.59 -0.70 -4.97
N GLU A 28 18.42 -0.06 -4.84
CA GLU A 28 17.83 0.29 -3.54
C GLU A 28 17.91 -0.93 -2.61
N SER A 29 18.78 -0.85 -1.62
CA SER A 29 19.09 -1.97 -0.76
C SER A 29 18.02 -2.08 0.32
N HIS A 30 17.31 -3.20 0.30
CA HIS A 30 16.37 -3.54 1.36
C HIS A 30 17.19 -3.84 2.62
N SER A 31 16.74 -3.36 3.77
CA SER A 31 17.45 -3.57 5.03
C SER A 31 16.49 -3.60 6.22
N TRP A 32 16.95 -4.21 7.31
CA TRP A 32 16.23 -4.29 8.57
C TRP A 32 17.16 -3.87 9.71
N THR A 33 16.70 -2.96 10.56
CA THR A 33 17.40 -2.51 11.76
C THR A 33 16.70 -3.02 13.00
N CYS A 34 17.42 -3.80 13.80
CA CYS A 34 16.93 -4.38 15.04
C CYS A 34 16.71 -3.30 16.11
N CYS A 35 15.56 -3.29 16.78
CA CYS A 35 15.27 -2.29 17.81
C CYS A 35 16.00 -2.53 19.14
N GLN A 36 16.59 -3.70 19.37
CA GLN A 36 17.31 -4.02 20.61
C GLN A 36 18.81 -3.69 20.54
N CYS A 37 19.48 -4.10 19.46
CA CYS A 37 20.93 -3.92 19.32
C CYS A 37 21.32 -2.92 18.22
N HIS A 38 20.34 -2.33 17.52
CA HIS A 38 20.53 -1.34 16.46
C HIS A 38 21.40 -1.80 15.29
N THR A 39 21.63 -3.10 15.15
CA THR A 39 22.34 -3.67 14.00
C THR A 39 21.44 -3.67 12.77
N THR A 40 21.97 -3.17 11.66
CA THR A 40 21.30 -3.18 10.35
C THR A 40 21.77 -4.40 9.54
N THR A 41 20.81 -5.24 9.14
CA THR A 41 21.03 -6.43 8.33
C THR A 41 20.47 -6.18 6.92
N PRO A 42 21.26 -6.39 5.84
CA PRO A 42 20.75 -6.29 4.48
C PRO A 42 19.75 -7.42 4.21
N LEU A 43 18.69 -7.11 3.47
CA LEU A 43 17.66 -8.07 3.05
C LEU A 43 17.72 -8.27 1.54
N SER A 44 17.56 -9.53 1.10
CA SER A 44 17.33 -9.86 -0.30
C SER A 44 15.86 -10.22 -0.50
N ILE A 45 15.25 -9.69 -1.56
CA ILE A 45 13.91 -10.07 -1.96
C ILE A 45 14.01 -11.16 -3.03
N ASN A 46 13.45 -12.32 -2.71
CA ASN A 46 13.44 -13.48 -3.56
C ASN A 46 12.01 -13.75 -4.10
N SER A 47 11.92 -14.27 -5.31
CA SER A 47 10.67 -14.87 -5.80
C SER A 47 10.33 -16.14 -5.03
N GLY A 48 9.05 -16.51 -5.03
CA GLY A 48 8.57 -17.73 -4.39
C GLY A 48 8.01 -17.54 -2.98
N GLN A 49 8.00 -18.62 -2.19
CA GLN A 49 7.25 -18.71 -0.93
C GLN A 49 7.92 -17.99 0.25
N HIS A 50 9.24 -17.79 0.20
CA HIS A 50 10.00 -17.12 1.27
C HIS A 50 10.63 -15.83 0.75
N PRO A 51 9.85 -14.74 0.63
CA PRO A 51 10.31 -13.54 -0.06
C PRO A 51 11.54 -12.89 0.59
N LEU A 52 11.77 -13.04 1.89
CA LEU A 52 12.94 -12.49 2.60
C LEU A 52 13.90 -13.59 3.12
N GLY A 53 13.59 -14.87 2.88
CA GLY A 53 14.28 -15.97 3.56
C GLY A 53 14.11 -15.94 5.08
N ALA A 54 15.17 -16.33 5.81
CA ALA A 54 15.23 -16.28 7.27
C ALA A 54 15.89 -14.97 7.73
N VAL A 55 15.12 -14.15 8.44
CA VAL A 55 15.57 -12.86 8.96
C VAL A 55 16.07 -13.08 10.40
N SER A 56 17.37 -12.87 10.60
CA SER A 56 18.01 -13.09 11.91
C SER A 56 18.96 -11.96 12.25
N CYS A 57 18.96 -11.56 13.52
CA CYS A 57 19.88 -10.58 14.06
C CYS A 57 21.09 -11.28 14.70
N ILE A 58 22.14 -10.51 14.98
CA ILE A 58 23.28 -10.97 15.80
C ILE A 58 22.83 -11.25 17.24
N CYS A 59 21.88 -10.45 17.75
CA CYS A 59 21.21 -10.72 19.01
C CYS A 59 20.04 -11.71 18.82
N PRO A 60 19.51 -12.36 19.88
CA PRO A 60 18.41 -13.32 19.75
C PRO A 60 17.07 -12.69 19.31
N HIS A 61 17.01 -11.36 19.12
CA HIS A 61 15.82 -10.65 18.72
C HIS A 61 15.36 -11.03 17.31
N LYS A 62 14.06 -11.26 17.18
CA LYS A 62 13.38 -11.50 15.90
C LYS A 62 12.68 -10.22 15.43
N PRO A 63 12.38 -10.11 14.12
CA PRO A 63 11.54 -9.03 13.60
C PRO A 63 10.27 -8.80 14.43
N CYS A 64 10.05 -7.55 14.82
CA CYS A 64 8.89 -7.10 15.59
C CYS A 64 8.44 -5.72 15.09
N GLU A 65 7.31 -5.22 15.61
CA GLU A 65 6.76 -3.92 15.23
C GLU A 65 7.68 -2.72 15.54
N CYS A 66 8.56 -2.84 16.54
CA CYS A 66 9.51 -1.78 16.89
C CYS A 66 10.75 -1.75 15.98
N CYS A 67 10.94 -2.77 15.14
CA CYS A 67 12.05 -2.80 14.20
C CYS A 67 11.81 -1.87 13.00
N THR A 68 12.89 -1.33 12.45
CA THR A 68 12.81 -0.48 11.25
C THR A 68 13.16 -1.29 10.00
N PHE A 69 12.41 -1.08 8.91
CA PHE A 69 12.67 -1.71 7.62
C PHE A 69 12.78 -0.67 6.51
N THR A 70 13.75 -0.86 5.62
CA THR A 70 13.92 -0.06 4.39
C THR A 70 13.46 -0.90 3.19
N GLY A 71 12.57 -0.33 2.36
CA GLY A 71 11.99 -0.99 1.19
C GLY A 71 10.86 -2.00 1.49
N LEU A 72 10.49 -2.16 2.76
CA LEU A 72 9.31 -2.89 3.20
C LEU A 72 8.41 -1.97 4.01
N THR A 73 7.11 -2.18 3.94
CA THR A 73 6.12 -1.45 4.75
C THR A 73 5.43 -2.42 5.70
N HIS A 74 5.31 -2.04 6.97
CA HIS A 74 4.49 -2.78 7.92
C HIS A 74 3.03 -2.73 7.46
N PHE A 75 2.36 -3.89 7.45
CA PHE A 75 0.98 -4.01 6.98
C PHE A 75 0.19 -4.93 7.90
N LEU A 76 -0.75 -4.38 8.65
CA LEU A 76 -1.69 -5.17 9.46
C LEU A 76 -3.11 -5.04 8.88
N PRO A 77 -3.74 -6.13 8.42
CA PRO A 77 -5.13 -6.08 7.98
C PRO A 77 -6.06 -5.80 9.17
N ILE A 78 -7.01 -4.87 9.00
CA ILE A 78 -8.03 -4.56 10.01
C ILE A 78 -9.01 -5.73 10.17
N ILE A 79 -9.35 -6.39 9.06
CA ILE A 79 -10.30 -7.50 9.00
C ILE A 79 -9.64 -8.61 8.19
N GLU A 80 -9.69 -9.83 8.73
CA GLU A 80 -9.24 -11.01 8.00
C GLU A 80 -10.41 -11.86 7.48
N PRO A 81 -10.29 -12.39 6.25
CA PRO A 81 -9.18 -12.16 5.30
C PRO A 81 -9.22 -10.78 4.63
N GLY A 82 -8.05 -10.26 4.26
CA GLY A 82 -7.89 -8.91 3.68
C GLY A 82 -7.99 -8.92 2.16
N VAL A 83 -8.58 -7.87 1.58
CA VAL A 83 -8.61 -7.66 0.12
C VAL A 83 -7.45 -6.75 -0.29
N VAL A 84 -6.58 -7.23 -1.17
CA VAL A 84 -5.37 -6.51 -1.60
C VAL A 84 -5.30 -6.35 -3.12
N PRO A 85 -4.82 -5.22 -3.64
CA PRO A 85 -4.64 -5.03 -5.08
C PRO A 85 -3.42 -5.84 -5.57
N LEU A 86 -3.62 -6.65 -6.61
CA LEU A 86 -2.56 -7.38 -7.34
C LEU A 86 -1.78 -6.49 -8.33
N SER A 87 -2.21 -5.24 -8.50
CA SER A 87 -1.95 -4.43 -9.70
C SER A 87 -0.58 -3.75 -9.76
N LEU A 88 0.43 -4.29 -9.07
CA LEU A 88 1.78 -3.72 -9.04
C LEU A 88 2.88 -4.78 -9.19
N ALA A 89 2.54 -6.05 -9.40
CA ALA A 89 3.54 -7.05 -9.76
C ALA A 89 4.15 -6.65 -11.12
N SER A 90 5.47 -6.48 -11.12
CA SER A 90 6.25 -6.03 -12.28
C SER A 90 5.84 -6.82 -13.53
N PRO A 91 5.57 -6.17 -14.67
CA PRO A 91 5.17 -6.84 -15.92
C PRO A 91 6.24 -7.79 -16.49
N SER A 92 7.38 -7.93 -15.83
CA SER A 92 8.53 -8.70 -16.27
C SER A 92 8.53 -10.17 -15.83
N SER A 93 7.64 -10.61 -14.95
CA SER A 93 7.56 -12.04 -14.57
C SER A 93 6.53 -12.76 -15.43
N SER A 94 6.99 -13.64 -16.32
CA SER A 94 6.16 -14.56 -17.10
C SER A 94 5.44 -15.60 -16.24
N SER A 95 5.88 -15.77 -14.99
CA SER A 95 5.18 -16.47 -13.91
C SER A 95 4.15 -15.53 -13.28
N GLY A 96 2.92 -16.01 -13.07
CA GLY A 96 1.74 -15.23 -12.68
C GLY A 96 1.92 -14.21 -11.54
N SER A 97 0.92 -13.34 -11.38
CA SER A 97 0.93 -12.21 -10.42
C SER A 97 1.33 -12.65 -9.01
N GLU A 98 2.56 -12.37 -8.61
CA GLU A 98 3.03 -12.62 -7.26
C GLU A 98 2.36 -11.65 -6.27
N ILE A 99 1.90 -12.17 -5.12
CA ILE A 99 1.29 -11.37 -4.06
C ILE A 99 2.38 -10.65 -3.28
N PRO A 100 2.45 -9.31 -3.23
CA PRO A 100 3.56 -8.57 -2.61
C PRO A 100 3.45 -8.48 -1.09
N PHE A 101 2.75 -9.41 -0.45
CA PHE A 101 2.50 -9.42 0.99
C PHE A 101 3.08 -10.68 1.61
N GLY A 102 3.57 -10.56 2.83
CA GLY A 102 4.13 -11.68 3.58
C GLY A 102 4.03 -11.48 5.08
N ILE A 103 4.42 -12.52 5.79
CA ILE A 103 4.54 -12.55 7.25
C ILE A 103 5.92 -13.05 7.64
N ILE A 104 6.42 -12.63 8.79
CA ILE A 104 7.62 -13.17 9.41
C ILE A 104 7.21 -13.90 10.69
N CYS A 105 7.61 -15.16 10.79
CA CYS A 105 7.40 -15.96 11.99
C CYS A 105 8.19 -15.35 13.17
N SER A 106 7.50 -15.02 14.25
CA SER A 106 8.05 -14.42 15.47
C SER A 106 9.16 -15.24 16.14
N ASP A 107 9.25 -16.52 15.82
CA ASP A 107 10.08 -17.46 16.59
C ASP A 107 11.34 -17.88 15.85
N CYS A 108 11.22 -18.24 14.58
CA CYS A 108 12.38 -18.60 13.78
C CYS A 108 12.86 -17.45 12.87
N GLY A 109 12.05 -16.40 12.67
CA GLY A 109 12.36 -15.32 11.74
C GLY A 109 12.19 -15.68 10.26
N LEU A 110 11.64 -16.86 9.93
CA LEU A 110 11.39 -17.24 8.54
C LEU A 110 10.21 -16.46 7.98
N SER A 111 10.41 -15.85 6.81
CA SER A 111 9.37 -15.15 6.08
C SER A 111 8.55 -16.10 5.22
N TRP A 112 7.24 -15.84 5.10
CA TRP A 112 6.32 -16.54 4.24
C TRP A 112 5.50 -15.56 3.43
N ARG A 113 5.31 -15.83 2.15
CA ARG A 113 4.35 -15.11 1.31
C ARG A 113 2.95 -15.52 1.70
N VAL A 114 2.03 -14.57 1.79
CA VAL A 114 0.62 -14.89 2.02
C VAL A 114 0.03 -15.58 0.78
N GLU A 115 -0.85 -16.54 1.02
CA GLU A 115 -1.49 -17.32 -0.03
C GLU A 115 -2.89 -16.76 -0.34
N GLU A 116 -3.32 -16.93 -1.59
CA GLU A 116 -4.69 -16.61 -1.99
C GLU A 116 -5.66 -17.60 -1.34
N THR A 117 -6.66 -17.09 -0.64
CA THR A 117 -7.66 -17.95 0.00
C THR A 117 -8.57 -18.59 -1.06
N ALA A 118 -8.27 -19.82 -1.47
CA ALA A 118 -9.00 -20.53 -2.54
C ALA A 118 -10.53 -20.60 -2.31
N ALA A 119 -10.96 -20.72 -1.05
CA ALA A 119 -12.37 -20.75 -0.68
C ALA A 119 -13.11 -19.42 -0.97
N GLN A 120 -12.43 -18.28 -0.81
CA GLN A 120 -13.04 -16.96 -1.01
C GLN A 120 -12.81 -16.39 -2.40
N ALA A 121 -11.75 -16.79 -3.10
CA ALA A 121 -11.59 -16.54 -4.52
C ALA A 121 -12.82 -17.03 -5.31
N ARG A 122 -13.40 -18.17 -4.90
CA ARG A 122 -14.67 -18.68 -5.45
C ARG A 122 -15.86 -17.79 -5.11
N MET A 123 -15.99 -17.30 -3.88
CA MET A 123 -17.10 -16.41 -3.50
C MET A 123 -17.07 -15.06 -4.22
N PHE A 124 -15.89 -14.44 -4.36
CA PHE A 124 -15.77 -13.17 -5.08
C PHE A 124 -16.02 -13.33 -6.58
N ARG A 125 -15.58 -14.44 -7.20
CA ARG A 125 -15.89 -14.73 -8.61
C ARG A 125 -17.38 -15.01 -8.85
N LEU A 126 -18.08 -15.59 -7.88
CA LEU A 126 -19.52 -15.86 -7.96
C LEU A 126 -20.36 -14.61 -7.68
N ARG A 127 -19.82 -13.64 -6.92
CA ARG A 127 -20.39 -12.29 -6.81
C ARG A 127 -19.85 -11.38 -7.90
N LYS A 128 -20.13 -11.72 -9.16
CA LYS A 128 -20.41 -10.65 -10.12
C LYS A 128 -21.57 -9.87 -9.51
N MET A 129 -21.28 -8.78 -8.78
CA MET A 129 -22.33 -7.87 -8.35
C MET A 129 -23.10 -7.57 -9.63
N PRO A 130 -24.40 -7.92 -9.73
CA PRO A 130 -25.18 -7.55 -10.89
C PRO A 130 -25.01 -6.04 -10.99
N SER A 131 -24.42 -5.60 -12.10
CA SER A 131 -24.18 -4.19 -12.38
C SER A 131 -25.41 -3.44 -11.94
N VAL A 132 -25.26 -2.52 -10.97
CA VAL A 132 -26.38 -1.77 -10.39
C VAL A 132 -27.16 -1.01 -11.48
N ARG A 133 -26.57 -0.86 -12.68
CA ARG A 133 -27.25 -0.36 -13.88
C ARG A 133 -28.45 -1.22 -14.34
N GLY A 134 -28.44 -2.54 -14.12
CA GLY A 134 -29.55 -3.43 -14.51
C GLY A 134 -30.74 -3.37 -13.55
N ALA A 135 -30.49 -3.20 -12.25
CA ALA A 135 -31.53 -3.14 -11.24
C ALA A 135 -32.35 -1.84 -11.29
N LEU A 136 -31.79 -0.74 -11.79
CA LEU A 136 -32.50 0.55 -11.85
C LEU A 136 -33.49 0.67 -13.02
N ARG A 137 -33.42 -0.18 -14.06
CA ARG A 137 -34.40 -0.16 -15.16
C ARG A 137 -35.72 -0.87 -14.83
N GLY A 138 -35.78 -1.66 -13.76
CA GLY A 138 -36.99 -2.40 -13.37
C GLY A 138 -37.94 -1.64 -12.44
N PHE A 139 -37.52 -0.53 -11.82
CA PHE A 139 -38.32 0.13 -10.79
C PHE A 139 -39.28 1.23 -11.29
N HIS A 140 -39.37 1.46 -12.60
CA HIS A 140 -40.28 2.49 -13.14
C HIS A 140 -41.74 2.05 -13.31
N ASN A 141 -42.09 0.78 -13.10
CA ASN A 141 -43.45 0.30 -13.39
C ASN A 141 -44.28 -0.20 -12.19
N HIS A 142 -43.79 -0.14 -10.95
CA HIS A 142 -44.63 -0.45 -9.78
C HIS A 142 -45.12 0.82 -9.07
N LYS A 143 -46.24 1.34 -9.56
CA LYS A 143 -47.14 2.28 -8.87
C LYS A 143 -47.75 1.56 -7.65
N LEU A 144 -47.02 1.52 -6.53
CA LEU A 144 -47.58 1.08 -5.25
C LEU A 144 -48.25 2.27 -4.56
N LEU A 145 -49.57 2.33 -4.72
CA LEU A 145 -50.48 3.16 -3.97
C LEU A 145 -50.52 2.70 -2.50
N GLY A 146 -50.32 3.65 -1.59
CA GLY A 146 -50.98 3.72 -0.28
C GLY A 146 -50.60 2.67 0.78
N GLN A 147 -49.75 3.06 1.73
CA GLN A 147 -50.17 3.24 3.14
C GLN A 147 -49.00 3.73 4.00
N ALA A 148 -49.35 4.56 4.97
CA ALA A 148 -48.46 5.36 5.79
C ALA A 148 -47.55 4.50 6.70
N GLY A 149 -46.26 4.86 6.72
CA GLY A 149 -45.25 4.24 7.58
C GLY A 149 -43.84 4.60 7.14
N ARG A 150 -43.52 5.91 7.07
CA ARG A 150 -42.26 6.41 6.48
C ARG A 150 -41.09 6.31 7.46
N LEU A 151 -40.55 5.11 7.65
CA LEU A 151 -39.20 4.92 8.19
C LEU A 151 -38.19 5.57 7.24
N ARG A 152 -37.47 6.59 7.72
CA ARG A 152 -36.40 7.25 6.96
C ARG A 152 -35.32 6.20 6.65
N LYS A 153 -35.13 5.89 5.37
CA LYS A 153 -34.00 5.10 4.88
C LYS A 153 -32.71 5.83 5.25
N SER A 154 -32.03 5.36 6.29
CA SER A 154 -30.64 5.70 6.56
C SER A 154 -29.81 5.15 5.39
N ARG A 155 -29.42 6.03 4.47
CA ARG A 155 -28.38 5.74 3.48
C ARG A 155 -27.07 5.54 4.26
N SER A 156 -26.65 4.30 4.47
CA SER A 156 -25.30 4.04 4.96
C SER A 156 -24.31 4.40 3.84
N LEU A 157 -23.35 5.25 4.19
CA LEU A 157 -22.28 5.77 3.33
C LEU A 157 -21.18 4.72 3.14
N VAL A 158 -21.50 3.53 2.64
CA VAL A 158 -20.50 2.50 2.25
C VAL A 158 -20.41 2.44 0.72
N ALA A 159 -20.29 3.60 0.08
CA ALA A 159 -20.08 3.74 -1.36
C ALA A 159 -19.19 4.94 -1.73
N LEU A 160 -18.26 5.32 -0.84
CA LEU A 160 -17.08 6.09 -1.19
C LEU A 160 -16.01 5.07 -1.63
N GLY A 161 -15.45 5.01 -2.82
CA GLY A 161 -15.49 5.91 -3.97
C GLY A 161 -15.01 5.17 -5.22
N LEU A 162 -15.95 4.61 -5.98
CA LEU A 162 -15.73 4.18 -7.37
C LEU A 162 -16.84 4.80 -8.23
N GLN A 163 -16.87 6.12 -8.32
CA GLN A 163 -17.68 6.81 -9.32
C GLN A 163 -16.79 7.20 -10.49
N ALA A 164 -16.83 6.36 -11.52
CA ALA A 164 -16.49 6.76 -12.87
C ALA A 164 -17.40 7.92 -13.26
N ARG A 165 -16.80 9.06 -13.62
CA ARG A 165 -17.51 10.20 -14.21
C ARG A 165 -17.98 9.79 -15.61
N ASP A 166 -19.25 9.44 -15.75
CA ASP A 166 -19.91 9.39 -17.05
C ASP A 166 -20.35 10.80 -17.43
N ALA A 167 -19.59 11.44 -18.32
CA ALA A 167 -20.03 12.61 -19.05
C ALA A 167 -21.10 12.17 -20.06
N THR A 168 -22.33 12.63 -19.88
CA THR A 168 -23.37 12.60 -20.90
C THR A 168 -23.30 13.92 -21.65
N GLY A 169 -22.78 13.88 -22.87
CA GLY A 169 -22.85 14.95 -23.85
C GLY A 169 -23.31 14.33 -25.16
N ASP A 170 -24.59 14.48 -25.44
CA ASP A 170 -25.24 14.15 -26.70
C ASP A 170 -25.14 15.41 -27.55
N GLU A 171 -24.14 15.48 -28.43
CA GLU A 171 -24.11 16.46 -29.51
C GLU A 171 -23.38 15.85 -30.71
N LYS A 172 -24.16 15.72 -31.79
CA LYS A 172 -23.71 15.34 -33.13
C LYS A 172 -22.90 16.48 -33.71
N ASP A 173 -21.64 16.23 -34.04
CA ASP A 173 -21.01 16.87 -35.19
C ASP A 173 -19.91 15.96 -35.74
N GLU A 174 -20.00 15.71 -37.04
CA GLU A 174 -19.09 14.91 -37.83
C GLU A 174 -17.76 15.66 -37.96
N VAL A 175 -16.73 15.24 -37.20
CA VAL A 175 -15.35 15.68 -37.40
C VAL A 175 -14.39 14.50 -37.30
N GLU A 176 -13.62 14.37 -38.38
CA GLU A 176 -12.53 13.46 -38.75
C GLU A 176 -11.89 12.56 -37.68
N GLU A 177 -11.77 11.29 -38.08
CA GLU A 177 -11.02 10.20 -37.48
C GLU A 177 -9.56 10.58 -37.19
N LYS A 178 -9.27 10.96 -35.95
CA LYS A 178 -7.95 10.71 -35.36
C LYS A 178 -8.09 9.52 -34.42
N GLU A 179 -7.52 8.39 -34.84
CA GLU A 179 -7.28 7.19 -34.04
C GLU A 179 -6.41 7.55 -32.82
N GLN A 180 -7.02 8.15 -31.80
CA GLN A 180 -6.43 8.19 -30.48
C GLN A 180 -6.61 6.81 -29.87
N GLU A 181 -5.53 6.02 -29.88
CA GLU A 181 -5.37 4.81 -29.07
C GLU A 181 -5.66 5.14 -27.60
N LYS A 182 -6.92 5.03 -27.23
CA LYS A 182 -7.40 5.13 -25.86
C LYS A 182 -6.91 3.88 -25.14
N LYS A 183 -5.72 3.98 -24.54
CA LYS A 183 -5.16 2.96 -23.64
C LYS A 183 -6.23 2.60 -22.62
N GLU A 184 -6.89 1.46 -22.82
CA GLU A 184 -7.82 0.91 -21.85
C GLU A 184 -7.04 0.58 -20.58
N GLU A 185 -7.19 1.42 -19.55
CA GLU A 185 -6.67 1.15 -18.22
C GLU A 185 -7.36 -0.12 -17.71
N LYS A 186 -6.64 -1.25 -17.79
CA LYS A 186 -7.14 -2.52 -17.25
C LYS A 186 -7.47 -2.30 -15.77
N PRO A 187 -8.69 -2.64 -15.33
CA PRO A 187 -9.11 -2.44 -13.96
C PRO A 187 -8.14 -3.18 -13.03
N ALA A 188 -7.81 -2.54 -11.91
CA ALA A 188 -6.94 -3.12 -10.91
C ALA A 188 -7.50 -4.50 -10.50
N SER A 189 -6.71 -5.56 -10.68
CA SER A 189 -7.06 -6.89 -10.18
C SER A 189 -6.87 -6.88 -8.66
N PHE A 190 -7.81 -7.48 -7.93
CA PHE A 190 -7.78 -7.63 -6.48
C PHE A 190 -7.79 -9.12 -6.13
N THR A 191 -7.14 -9.48 -5.03
CA THR A 191 -7.19 -10.82 -4.44
C THR A 191 -7.49 -10.76 -2.95
N THR A 192 -7.93 -11.88 -2.39
CA THR A 192 -8.19 -12.02 -0.95
C THR A 192 -7.11 -12.89 -0.33
N VAL A 193 -6.49 -12.40 0.74
CA VAL A 193 -5.33 -13.03 1.40
C VAL A 193 -5.58 -13.19 2.90
N THR A 194 -4.99 -14.24 3.47
CA THR A 194 -4.98 -14.50 4.92
C THR A 194 -3.55 -14.46 5.44
N PHE A 195 -3.31 -13.76 6.54
CA PHE A 195 -2.01 -13.66 7.22
C PHE A 195 -1.93 -14.60 8.43
N SER A 196 -3.07 -14.88 9.08
CA SER A 196 -3.17 -15.89 10.15
C SER A 196 -3.32 -17.33 9.62
N GLY A 197 -3.06 -18.30 10.49
CA GLY A 197 -3.27 -19.73 10.19
C GLY A 197 -2.18 -20.37 9.33
N LEU A 198 -1.15 -19.62 8.94
CA LEU A 198 -0.01 -20.13 8.17
C LEU A 198 0.94 -20.92 9.08
N THR A 199 1.10 -22.22 8.79
CA THR A 199 2.02 -23.11 9.52
C THR A 199 3.45 -22.91 9.04
N CYS A 200 4.29 -22.33 9.89
CA CYS A 200 5.72 -22.19 9.61
C CYS A 200 6.43 -23.55 9.68
N SER A 201 7.56 -23.68 9.00
CA SER A 201 8.41 -24.88 9.03
C SER A 201 8.98 -25.23 10.42
N CYS A 202 8.97 -24.28 11.37
CA CYS A 202 9.31 -24.53 12.77
C CYS A 202 8.14 -25.14 13.58
N GLY A 203 6.99 -25.38 12.95
CA GLY A 203 5.79 -25.97 13.57
C GLY A 203 4.83 -24.96 14.19
N ARG A 204 5.18 -23.67 14.23
CA ARG A 204 4.29 -22.64 14.78
C ARG A 204 3.29 -22.13 13.75
N VAL A 205 2.08 -21.89 14.23
CA VAL A 205 1.00 -21.30 13.42
C VAL A 205 1.02 -19.79 13.62
N SER A 206 1.01 -19.06 12.52
CA SER A 206 1.09 -17.61 12.51
C SER A 206 -0.22 -17.01 13.01
N SER A 207 -0.12 -16.03 13.91
CA SER A 207 -1.25 -15.22 14.36
C SER A 207 -0.98 -13.76 14.02
N LEU A 208 -2.03 -12.97 13.75
CA LEU A 208 -1.88 -11.55 13.44
C LEU A 208 -1.17 -10.77 14.56
N ASP A 209 -1.48 -11.12 15.81
CA ASP A 209 -0.98 -10.40 16.98
C ASP A 209 0.50 -10.72 17.29
N SER A 210 0.98 -11.89 16.86
CA SER A 210 2.36 -12.33 17.11
C SER A 210 3.29 -12.15 15.91
N SER A 211 2.76 -12.18 14.69
CA SER A 211 3.57 -12.21 13.47
C SER A 211 3.74 -10.82 12.86
N PHE A 212 4.96 -10.50 12.43
CA PHE A 212 5.22 -9.26 11.70
C PHE A 212 4.72 -9.38 10.26
N CYS A 213 3.69 -8.62 9.91
CA CYS A 213 3.09 -8.63 8.58
C CYS A 213 3.64 -7.48 7.74
N PHE A 214 4.02 -7.74 6.49
CA PHE A 214 4.69 -6.76 5.64
C PHE A 214 4.19 -6.77 4.20
N ARG A 215 4.40 -5.63 3.54
CA ARG A 215 4.25 -5.46 2.11
C ARG A 215 5.59 -5.07 1.50
N VAL A 216 5.98 -5.80 0.46
CA VAL A 216 7.13 -5.50 -0.38
C VAL A 216 6.81 -4.25 -1.21
N VAL A 217 7.61 -3.19 -1.04
CA VAL A 217 7.50 -1.98 -1.83
C VAL A 217 8.42 -2.13 -3.04
N THR A 218 7.87 -2.56 -4.16
CA THR A 218 8.60 -2.44 -5.42
C THR A 218 8.67 -0.96 -5.76
N PRO A 219 9.87 -0.35 -5.90
CA PRO A 219 9.97 1.02 -6.35
C PRO A 219 9.20 1.12 -7.67
N LYS A 220 8.18 1.99 -7.69
CA LYS A 220 7.46 2.28 -8.93
C LYS A 220 8.55 2.76 -9.87
N ARG A 221 8.88 1.97 -10.90
CA ARG A 221 9.71 2.46 -12.00
C ARG A 221 8.98 3.69 -12.48
N ILE A 222 9.46 4.86 -12.08
CA ILE A 222 9.05 6.12 -12.68
C ILE A 222 9.48 5.87 -14.11
N SER A 223 8.52 5.48 -14.97
CA SER A 223 8.76 5.33 -16.39
C SER A 223 9.47 6.62 -16.75
N SER A 224 10.77 6.49 -17.04
CA SER A 224 11.66 7.61 -17.29
C SER A 224 10.85 8.55 -18.13
N VAL A 225 10.49 9.70 -17.55
CA VAL A 225 9.76 10.74 -18.29
C VAL A 225 10.61 10.88 -19.54
N PRO A 226 10.07 10.57 -20.74
CA PRO A 226 10.87 10.53 -21.94
C PRO A 226 11.63 11.83 -21.97
N GLU A 227 12.96 11.71 -21.91
CA GLU A 227 13.92 12.79 -21.74
C GLU A 227 13.50 13.90 -22.69
N ALA A 228 12.78 14.87 -22.15
CA ALA A 228 12.21 15.92 -22.95
C ALA A 228 13.41 16.67 -23.47
N ALA A 229 13.60 16.61 -24.79
CA ALA A 229 14.63 17.32 -25.53
C ALA A 229 14.86 18.69 -24.88
N PRO A 230 16.12 19.12 -24.72
CA PRO A 230 16.51 20.21 -23.82
C PRO A 230 15.58 21.40 -23.99
N ALA A 231 14.67 21.56 -23.03
CA ALA A 231 13.78 22.70 -22.99
C ALA A 231 14.66 23.92 -22.75
N VAL A 232 14.82 24.71 -23.80
CA VAL A 232 15.41 26.06 -23.77
C VAL A 232 14.96 26.75 -22.50
N VAL A 233 15.94 27.09 -21.65
CA VAL A 233 15.78 27.82 -20.40
C VAL A 233 15.07 29.13 -20.72
N LYS A 234 13.74 29.13 -20.66
CA LYS A 234 12.95 30.34 -20.57
C LYS A 234 13.01 30.76 -19.12
N THR A 235 13.83 31.77 -18.87
CA THR A 235 13.90 32.57 -17.65
C THR A 235 12.48 32.82 -17.16
N SER A 236 12.06 32.04 -16.17
CA SER A 236 10.77 32.20 -15.52
C SER A 236 10.82 33.45 -14.68
N THR A 237 10.21 34.51 -15.19
CA THR A 237 9.77 35.66 -14.41
C THR A 237 9.05 35.15 -13.14
N PRO A 238 9.34 35.68 -11.93
CA PRO A 238 8.68 35.25 -10.70
C PRO A 238 7.17 35.32 -10.88
N ALA A 239 6.50 34.18 -10.75
CA ALA A 239 5.06 34.12 -10.79
C ALA A 239 4.50 35.02 -9.68
N PRO A 240 3.49 35.87 -9.98
CA PRO A 240 2.85 36.66 -8.95
C PRO A 240 2.30 35.71 -7.88
N VAL A 241 2.56 36.04 -6.61
CA VAL A 241 1.98 35.40 -5.44
C VAL A 241 0.49 35.22 -5.71
N ARG A 242 0.07 33.98 -5.96
CA ARG A 242 -1.35 33.67 -6.07
C ARG A 242 -1.94 33.99 -4.71
N GLU A 243 -2.70 35.08 -4.63
CA GLU A 243 -3.64 35.31 -3.55
C GLU A 243 -4.40 34.00 -3.35
N THR A 244 -4.20 33.39 -2.19
CA THR A 244 -4.96 32.25 -1.75
C THR A 244 -6.41 32.69 -1.77
N VAL A 245 -7.15 32.21 -2.77
CA VAL A 245 -8.60 32.36 -2.82
C VAL A 245 -9.11 31.91 -1.47
N GLY A 246 -9.50 32.87 -0.63
CA GLY A 246 -9.82 32.64 0.77
C GLY A 246 -10.81 31.49 0.84
N ARG A 247 -10.43 30.43 1.54
CA ARG A 247 -11.28 29.27 1.78
C ARG A 247 -12.52 29.79 2.51
N LYS A 248 -13.60 30.05 1.77
CA LYS A 248 -14.89 30.43 2.36
C LYS A 248 -15.50 29.14 2.89
N THR A 249 -15.37 28.92 4.18
CA THR A 249 -16.14 27.92 4.90
C THR A 249 -17.60 28.35 4.85
N ASP A 250 -18.51 27.49 4.36
CA ASP A 250 -19.94 27.81 4.32
C ASP A 250 -20.48 28.08 5.73
N GLU A 251 -21.45 29.00 5.87
CA GLU A 251 -22.06 29.38 7.16
C GLU A 251 -22.62 28.17 7.93
N GLU A 252 -23.15 27.17 7.22
CA GLU A 252 -23.64 25.93 7.83
C GLU A 252 -22.53 25.09 8.47
N LEU A 253 -21.32 25.13 7.90
CA LEU A 253 -20.14 24.46 8.44
C LEU A 253 -19.53 25.24 9.60
N MET A 254 -19.56 26.57 9.54
CA MET A 254 -19.20 27.42 10.68
C MET A 254 -20.12 27.16 11.87
N ALA A 255 -21.44 27.05 11.66
CA ALA A 255 -22.39 26.73 12.72
C ALA A 255 -22.19 25.33 13.35
N LYS A 256 -21.50 24.42 12.65
CA LYS A 256 -21.11 23.10 13.16
C LYS A 256 -19.73 23.08 13.84
N GLY A 257 -19.09 24.24 14.00
CA GLY A 257 -17.80 24.37 14.68
C GLY A 257 -16.60 23.93 13.85
N HIS A 258 -16.68 24.00 12.50
CA HIS A 258 -15.57 23.58 11.63
C HIS A 258 -14.26 24.38 11.87
N ASP A 259 -14.39 25.62 12.35
CA ASP A 259 -13.26 26.48 12.72
C ASP A 259 -13.08 26.65 14.23
N ASP A 260 -13.85 25.92 15.06
CA ASP A 260 -13.69 25.97 16.52
C ASP A 260 -12.54 25.06 16.97
N ALA A 261 -11.72 25.57 17.89
CA ALA A 261 -10.64 24.80 18.51
C ALA A 261 -11.16 23.68 19.44
N MET A 262 -12.45 23.71 19.77
CA MET A 262 -13.11 22.78 20.68
C MET A 262 -14.34 22.18 20.01
N ILE A 263 -14.46 20.84 20.03
CA ILE A 263 -15.64 20.12 19.57
C ILE A 263 -16.46 19.63 20.76
N ARG A 264 -17.79 19.72 20.68
CA ARG A 264 -18.69 19.13 21.69
C ARG A 264 -19.08 17.72 21.27
N VAL A 265 -18.60 16.72 22.01
CA VAL A 265 -18.97 15.32 21.83
C VAL A 265 -19.70 14.86 23.10
N CYS A 266 -20.95 14.44 22.95
CA CYS A 266 -21.80 13.99 24.06
C CYS A 266 -21.93 15.02 25.21
N GLY A 267 -21.99 16.32 24.86
CA GLY A 267 -22.13 17.40 25.84
C GLY A 267 -20.85 17.76 26.61
N ARG A 268 -19.73 17.10 26.34
CA ARG A 268 -18.39 17.45 26.85
C ARG A 268 -17.56 18.11 25.75
N GLU A 269 -16.73 19.07 26.13
CA GLU A 269 -15.84 19.78 25.21
C GLU A 269 -14.49 19.07 25.12
N HIS A 270 -14.02 18.84 23.90
CA HIS A 270 -12.75 18.21 23.58
C HIS A 270 -11.94 19.09 22.64
N PRO A 271 -10.61 19.16 22.75
CA PRO A 271 -9.79 19.85 21.77
C PRO A 271 -9.98 19.21 20.39
N HIS A 272 -10.14 20.03 19.37
CA HIS A 272 -10.35 19.57 18.00
C HIS A 272 -9.04 18.95 17.48
N PRO A 273 -8.96 17.63 17.24
CA PRO A 273 -7.70 16.95 16.96
C PRO A 273 -7.01 17.44 15.67
N LEU A 274 -7.78 17.90 14.69
CA LEU A 274 -7.24 18.52 13.45
C LEU A 274 -6.70 19.95 13.62
N ARG A 275 -6.94 20.61 14.76
CA ARG A 275 -6.62 22.03 14.98
C ARG A 275 -5.74 22.28 16.20
N SER A 276 -5.76 21.42 17.21
CA SER A 276 -4.91 21.56 18.39
C SER A 276 -3.43 21.24 18.13
N ALA A 277 -3.14 20.53 17.03
CA ALA A 277 -1.79 20.25 16.55
C ALA A 277 -1.78 20.31 15.01
N PRO A 278 -1.87 21.52 14.41
CA PRO A 278 -1.73 21.63 12.97
C PRO A 278 -0.32 21.15 12.58
N VAL A 279 -0.24 20.20 11.65
CA VAL A 279 1.05 19.80 11.08
C VAL A 279 1.59 21.02 10.34
N MET A 280 2.66 21.61 10.86
CA MET A 280 3.26 22.78 10.24
C MET A 280 4.09 22.30 9.05
N ALA A 281 4.30 23.17 8.06
CA ALA A 281 5.10 22.83 6.87
C ALA A 281 6.54 22.40 7.24
N GLU A 282 7.00 22.85 8.41
CA GLU A 282 8.30 22.54 9.02
C GLU A 282 8.40 21.08 9.50
N ASP A 283 7.28 20.46 9.88
CA ASP A 283 7.21 19.09 10.40
C ASP A 283 7.15 18.03 9.28
N LEU A 284 7.08 18.46 8.01
CA LEU A 284 7.00 17.61 6.83
C LEU A 284 8.34 17.42 6.10
N LEU A 285 9.43 17.94 6.67
CA LEU A 285 10.81 17.85 6.16
C LEU A 285 11.62 16.79 6.93
#